data_AF-A0A7R8X6F2-F1
#
_entry.id   AF-A0A7R8X6F2-F1
#
_cell.length_a   1.000
_cell.length_b   1.000
_cell.length_c   1.000
_cell.angle_alpha   90.00
_cell.angle_beta   90.00
_cell.angle_gamma   90.00
#
_symmetry.space_group_name_H-M   'P 1'
#
loop_
_entity.id
_entity.type
_entity.pdbx_description
1 polymer ?
#
loop_
_entity_poly.entity_id
_entity_poly.type
_entity_poly.pdbx_seq_one_letter_code
_entity_poly.pdbx_strand_id
1 'polypeptide(L)'
;MCGILCCIIRSSDQKSIDDIISRLQSLQDDLERRGPDSHNAILCPLGENLWLFMYSTVLWLQGSHVCSQPLKDEKENLLQWNGDIYYANLHLHPWEGLELSKSDIEELSFRVEEKCIPQHIKNDLNRDIPMPERLPTIHPSDVVFSQLLADPLFISAVENLETLLKMAVSVRARTHPGVCKNCLELQECTHTKVAILFSGGVDSGVLASLCHEFVGNNETIDLINVAFHQKNSDEANAVPDRITGLSCFQELEKIHPGRWNFVKVDVDKERLVDKRKSHVRHLIYPCNTVLDDGIGCALWFAGLGEGVLLNGESYKSPARVLMVGMGADEQLCGYSRHRERFKSDGWLGAIQEIENQVTGMWKRNMGRDDRILSDHGRQARFPYLDSRVVSFLHSLPVWVKADFRQPRGIGEKMILRLLAHRLGLHSTARLPKRAIQFGSRIAKLEDRKEKGSDACPRL
;
A
#
# COMPACT_ATOMS: atom_id res chain seq x y z
N MET A 1 4.48 10.36 -0.04
CA MET A 1 3.32 11.22 0.24
C MET A 1 3.82 12.62 0.56
N CYS A 2 3.14 13.68 0.12
CA CYS A 2 3.49 15.03 0.55
C CYS A 2 3.29 15.20 2.07
N GLY A 3 3.95 16.20 2.64
CA GLY A 3 3.91 16.53 4.06
C GLY A 3 3.51 17.99 4.28
N ILE A 4 2.74 18.26 5.34
CA ILE A 4 2.42 19.63 5.75
C ILE A 4 2.58 19.76 7.27
N LEU A 5 3.10 20.89 7.69
CA LEU A 5 3.21 21.35 9.07
C LEU A 5 2.70 22.79 9.11
N CYS A 6 1.78 23.06 10.02
CA CYS A 6 1.22 24.38 10.25
C CYS A 6 1.27 24.65 11.76
N CYS A 7 1.86 25.77 12.16
CA CYS A 7 1.99 26.18 13.55
C CYS A 7 1.63 27.66 13.69
N ILE A 8 0.76 27.98 14.64
CA ILE A 8 0.49 29.36 15.04
C ILE A 8 1.32 29.65 16.28
N ILE A 9 2.19 30.64 16.18
CA ILE A 9 3.14 31.04 17.23
C ILE A 9 2.68 32.37 17.82
N ARG A 10 2.55 32.43 19.14
CA ARG A 10 2.22 33.67 19.86
C ARG A 10 3.48 34.22 20.54
N SER A 11 4.13 35.18 19.91
CA SER A 11 5.31 35.87 20.45
C SER A 11 5.52 37.23 19.78
N SER A 12 6.05 38.18 20.55
CA SER A 12 6.52 39.49 20.08
C SER A 12 8.05 39.52 19.89
N ASP A 13 8.75 38.48 20.32
CA ASP A 13 10.21 38.38 20.30
C ASP A 13 10.66 37.39 19.21
N GLN A 14 11.45 37.87 18.26
CA GLN A 14 11.98 37.07 17.15
C GLN A 14 12.78 35.86 17.65
N LYS A 15 13.56 36.03 18.73
CA LYS A 15 14.38 34.94 19.26
C LYS A 15 13.52 33.78 19.78
N SER A 16 12.39 34.10 20.42
CA SER A 16 11.43 33.09 20.83
C SER A 16 10.74 32.40 19.65
N ILE A 17 10.51 33.10 18.53
CA ILE A 17 9.93 32.50 17.32
C ILE A 17 10.92 31.51 16.71
N ASP A 18 12.18 31.92 16.56
CA ASP A 18 13.25 31.09 16.02
C ASP A 18 13.49 29.84 16.89
N ASP A 19 13.43 29.97 18.22
CA ASP A 19 13.53 28.82 19.15
C ASP A 19 12.37 27.83 18.96
N ILE A 20 11.14 28.32 18.76
CA ILE A 20 9.99 27.45 18.48
C ILE A 20 10.16 26.73 17.15
N ILE A 21 10.57 27.43 16.09
CA ILE A 21 10.81 26.83 14.77
C ILE A 21 11.93 25.79 14.85
N SER A 22 13.01 26.08 15.58
CA SER A 22 14.12 25.13 15.81
C SER A 22 13.64 23.84 16.50
N ARG A 23 12.71 23.94 17.46
CA ARG A 23 12.09 22.76 18.10
C ARG A 23 11.21 21.94 17.15
N LEU A 24 10.76 22.52 16.04
CA LEU A 24 9.99 21.83 15.00
C LEU A 24 10.89 21.14 13.96
N GLN A 25 12.21 21.30 14.02
CA GLN A 25 13.14 20.73 13.03
C GLN A 25 12.97 19.22 12.86
N SER A 26 12.80 18.47 13.96
CA SER A 26 12.60 17.02 13.88
C SER A 26 11.35 16.63 13.08
N LEU A 27 10.28 17.42 13.16
CA LEU A 27 9.08 17.22 12.35
C LEU A 27 9.34 17.55 10.88
N GLN A 28 10.14 18.57 10.60
CA GLN A 28 10.53 18.90 9.23
C GLN A 28 11.33 17.75 8.61
N ASP A 29 12.32 17.22 9.33
CA ASP A 29 13.11 16.06 8.91
C ASP A 29 12.22 14.83 8.63
N ASP A 30 11.16 14.64 9.42
CA ASP A 30 10.16 13.57 9.21
C ASP A 30 9.32 13.79 7.95
N LEU A 31 8.94 15.03 7.65
CA LEU A 31 8.18 15.38 6.46
C LEU A 31 9.04 15.30 5.19
N GLU A 32 10.32 15.66 5.25
CA GLU A 32 11.24 15.62 4.10
C GLU A 32 11.45 14.19 3.62
N ARG A 33 11.50 13.22 4.53
CA ARG A 33 11.57 11.80 4.16
C ARG A 33 10.34 11.33 3.37
N ARG A 34 9.17 11.94 3.58
CA ARG A 34 7.94 11.59 2.85
C ARG A 34 7.83 12.28 1.50
N GLY A 35 8.31 13.52 1.43
CA GLY A 35 8.28 14.40 0.26
C GLY A 35 9.65 14.99 -0.07
N PRO A 36 10.59 14.18 -0.58
CA PRO A 36 11.97 14.61 -0.79
C PRO A 36 12.20 15.50 -2.02
N ASP A 37 11.20 15.68 -2.88
CA ASP A 37 11.38 16.33 -4.19
C ASP A 37 11.39 17.85 -4.11
N SER A 38 10.75 18.43 -3.09
CA SER A 38 10.78 19.85 -2.78
C SER A 38 10.31 20.07 -1.35
N HIS A 39 10.89 21.06 -0.67
CA HIS A 39 10.42 21.55 0.61
C HIS A 39 10.50 23.07 0.64
N ASN A 40 9.55 23.72 1.33
CA ASN A 40 9.59 25.15 1.54
C ASN A 40 8.94 25.53 2.88
N ALA A 41 9.36 26.66 3.42
CA ALA A 41 8.83 27.25 4.64
C ALA A 41 8.34 28.68 4.38
N ILE A 42 7.20 29.04 4.97
CA ILE A 42 6.70 30.41 5.01
C ILE A 42 6.45 30.77 6.47
N LEU A 43 7.04 31.88 6.91
CA LEU A 43 6.74 32.53 8.17
C LEU A 43 6.07 33.87 7.86
N CYS A 44 4.83 34.07 8.29
CA CYS A 44 4.12 35.32 8.10
C CYS A 44 3.48 35.85 9.39
N PRO A 45 3.47 37.17 9.62
CA PRO A 45 2.77 37.76 10.74
C PRO A 45 1.26 37.72 10.50
N LEU A 46 0.49 37.35 11.53
CA LEU A 46 -0.99 37.43 11.57
C LEU A 46 -1.50 38.64 12.38
N GLY A 47 -0.59 39.39 12.98
CA GLY A 47 -0.86 40.54 13.85
C GLY A 47 0.40 40.92 14.63
N GLU A 48 0.27 41.75 15.67
CA GLU A 48 1.42 42.26 16.42
C GLU A 48 2.23 41.15 17.13
N ASN A 49 1.56 40.10 17.64
CA ASN A 49 2.16 39.06 18.47
C ASN A 49 1.80 37.64 18.01
N LEU A 50 1.31 37.49 16.78
CA LEU A 50 0.89 36.20 16.22
C LEU A 50 1.58 35.98 14.88
N TRP A 51 2.07 34.76 14.70
CA TRP A 51 2.80 34.35 13.52
C TRP A 51 2.28 33.00 13.04
N LEU A 52 2.23 32.82 11.74
CA LEU A 52 1.92 31.56 11.09
C LEU A 52 3.19 31.02 10.46
N PHE A 53 3.59 29.82 10.90
CA PHE A 53 4.66 29.04 10.31
C PHE A 53 4.05 27.88 9.52
N MET A 54 4.28 27.88 8.22
CA MET A 54 3.85 26.83 7.30
C MET A 54 5.09 26.17 6.70
N TYR A 55 5.18 24.85 6.79
CA TYR A 55 6.26 24.08 6.19
C TYR A 55 5.65 22.91 5.41
N SER A 56 6.08 22.71 4.18
CA SER A 56 5.55 21.65 3.33
C SER A 56 6.64 20.95 2.55
N THR A 57 6.39 19.67 2.29
CA THR A 57 7.27 18.78 1.53
C THR A 57 6.47 18.08 0.44
N VAL A 58 7.10 17.83 -0.69
CA VAL A 58 6.43 17.37 -1.91
C VAL A 58 7.03 16.06 -2.37
N LEU A 59 6.17 15.06 -2.58
CA LEU A 59 6.49 13.88 -3.38
C LEU A 59 5.79 14.06 -4.73
N TRP A 60 6.53 14.50 -5.74
CA TRP A 60 5.99 14.85 -7.05
C TRP A 60 5.69 13.62 -7.90
N LEU A 61 4.43 13.21 -7.96
CA LEU A 61 4.03 11.99 -8.69
C LEU A 61 3.43 12.27 -10.06
N GLN A 62 3.09 13.50 -10.40
CA GLN A 62 2.42 13.83 -11.65
C GLN A 62 2.41 15.34 -11.89
N GLY A 63 2.07 15.73 -13.12
CA GLY A 63 2.19 17.10 -13.60
C GLY A 63 3.41 17.26 -14.49
N SER A 64 3.60 18.46 -15.03
CA SER A 64 4.72 18.78 -15.93
C SER A 64 5.99 19.15 -15.18
N HIS A 65 5.86 19.72 -13.98
CA HIS A 65 6.99 20.17 -13.16
C HIS A 65 6.65 19.99 -11.68
N VAL A 66 7.68 19.92 -10.82
CA VAL A 66 7.53 19.92 -9.37
C VAL A 66 6.89 21.23 -8.93
N CYS A 67 5.77 21.16 -8.21
CA CYS A 67 5.10 22.33 -7.64
C CYS A 67 5.44 22.43 -6.14
N SER A 68 6.35 23.34 -5.79
CA SER A 68 6.75 23.58 -4.40
C SER A 68 5.58 24.15 -3.58
N GLN A 69 5.51 23.76 -2.31
CA GLN A 69 4.52 24.24 -1.35
C GLN A 69 5.22 24.62 -0.03
N PRO A 70 4.67 25.54 0.78
CA PRO A 70 3.40 26.26 0.60
C PRO A 70 3.46 27.27 -0.57
N LEU A 71 2.30 27.56 -1.17
CA LEU A 71 2.17 28.54 -2.25
C LEU A 71 1.82 29.92 -1.68
N LYS A 72 2.41 30.94 -2.29
CA LYS A 72 2.11 32.35 -2.03
C LYS A 72 1.91 33.07 -3.36
N ASP A 73 0.80 33.77 -3.51
CA ASP A 73 0.53 34.57 -4.71
C ASP A 73 1.00 36.02 -4.56
N GLU A 74 0.85 36.81 -5.64
CA GLU A 74 1.23 38.23 -5.67
C GLU A 74 0.41 39.13 -4.74
N LYS A 75 -0.75 38.65 -4.26
CA LYS A 75 -1.63 39.33 -3.32
C LYS A 75 -1.39 38.89 -1.87
N GLU A 76 -0.30 38.16 -1.61
CA GLU A 76 0.06 37.62 -0.30
C GLU A 76 -0.90 36.54 0.25
N ASN A 77 -1.76 35.95 -0.59
CA ASN A 77 -2.59 34.81 -0.19
C ASN A 77 -1.72 33.56 -0.05
N LEU A 78 -1.99 32.77 0.99
CA LEU A 78 -1.25 31.55 1.30
C LEU A 78 -2.12 30.30 1.10
N LEU A 79 -1.59 29.30 0.41
CA LEU A 79 -2.21 27.99 0.26
C LEU A 79 -1.22 26.89 0.64
N GLN A 80 -1.62 26.06 1.61
CA GLN A 80 -0.90 24.84 1.99
C GLN A 80 -1.85 23.66 1.88
N TRP A 81 -1.45 22.65 1.11
CA TRP A 81 -2.33 21.54 0.74
C TRP A 81 -1.57 20.22 0.66
N ASN A 82 -2.08 19.19 1.34
CA ASN A 82 -1.59 17.83 1.15
C ASN A 82 -2.48 17.07 0.17
N GLY A 83 -2.04 16.96 -1.09
CA GLY A 83 -2.72 16.21 -2.13
C GLY A 83 -2.54 16.85 -3.50
N ASP A 84 -3.36 16.41 -4.45
CA ASP A 84 -3.36 16.91 -5.82
C ASP A 84 -4.69 17.58 -6.15
N ILE A 85 -4.63 18.71 -6.87
CA ILE A 85 -5.81 19.41 -7.37
C ILE A 85 -5.88 19.17 -8.88
N TYR A 86 -6.85 18.36 -9.31
CA TYR A 86 -7.00 17.93 -10.70
C TYR A 86 -7.96 18.78 -11.53
N TYR A 87 -8.84 19.53 -10.87
CA TYR A 87 -9.86 20.35 -11.53
C TYR A 87 -9.45 21.81 -11.53
N ALA A 88 -9.55 22.45 -12.69
CA ALA A 88 -9.12 23.83 -12.94
C ALA A 88 -9.84 24.90 -12.08
N ASN A 89 -10.91 24.54 -11.37
CA ASN A 89 -11.70 25.47 -10.57
C ASN A 89 -11.72 25.02 -9.10
N LEU A 90 -10.66 25.36 -8.37
CA LEU A 90 -10.79 25.51 -6.92
C LEU A 90 -11.55 26.83 -6.69
N HIS A 91 -12.87 26.75 -6.51
CA HIS A 91 -13.64 27.91 -6.06
C HIS A 91 -13.30 28.17 -4.59
N LEU A 92 -12.21 28.91 -4.38
CA LEU A 92 -12.02 29.63 -3.12
C LEU A 92 -13.14 30.66 -3.08
N HIS A 93 -14.17 30.40 -2.27
CA HIS A 93 -15.26 31.34 -2.10
C HIS A 93 -14.65 32.71 -1.77
N PRO A 94 -14.94 33.75 -2.58
CA PRO A 94 -14.14 34.95 -2.56
C PRO A 94 -14.37 35.71 -1.26
N TRP A 95 -13.28 35.95 -0.54
CA TRP A 95 -13.17 37.03 0.42
C TRP A 95 -12.86 38.37 -0.28
N GLU A 96 -12.78 38.40 -1.61
CA GLU A 96 -12.63 39.65 -2.37
C GLU A 96 -13.85 40.55 -2.12
N GLY A 97 -13.65 41.63 -1.35
CA GLY A 97 -14.66 42.63 -1.02
C GLY A 97 -15.36 42.45 0.32
N LEU A 98 -14.99 41.45 1.14
CA LEU A 98 -15.50 41.30 2.50
C LEU A 98 -14.59 42.04 3.49
N GLU A 99 -14.99 43.25 3.89
CA GLU A 99 -14.51 43.84 5.15
C GLU A 99 -15.16 43.07 6.31
N LEU A 100 -14.52 42.00 6.75
CA LEU A 100 -14.96 41.29 7.96
C LEU A 100 -14.58 42.14 9.18
N SER A 101 -15.59 42.72 9.80
CA SER A 101 -15.47 43.22 11.16
C SER A 101 -15.28 42.05 12.14
N LYS A 102 -14.76 42.35 13.33
CA LYS A 102 -14.60 41.34 14.39
C LYS A 102 -15.94 40.66 14.74
N SER A 103 -17.06 41.39 14.64
CA SER A 103 -18.41 40.87 14.79
C SER A 103 -18.82 39.89 13.69
N ASP A 104 -18.41 40.09 12.43
CA ASP A 104 -18.74 39.16 11.33
C ASP A 104 -18.09 37.79 11.53
N ILE A 105 -16.90 37.76 12.15
CA ILE A 105 -16.21 36.52 12.51
C ILE A 105 -16.86 35.87 13.74
N GLU A 106 -17.28 36.65 14.73
CA GLU A 106 -18.00 36.16 15.91
C GLU A 106 -19.40 35.64 15.57
N GLU A 107 -20.03 36.16 14.51
CA GLU A 107 -21.31 35.70 13.96
C GLU A 107 -21.19 34.59 12.89
N LEU A 108 -19.97 34.15 12.53
CA LEU A 108 -19.76 33.00 11.63
C LEU A 108 -20.38 31.75 12.26
N SER A 109 -21.64 31.49 11.91
CA SER A 109 -22.29 30.24 12.24
C SER A 109 -21.77 29.17 11.28
N PHE A 110 -20.76 28.42 11.71
CA PHE A 110 -20.35 27.23 10.99
C PHE A 110 -21.47 26.18 11.10
N ARG A 111 -22.23 25.99 10.03
CA ARG A 111 -23.02 24.77 9.88
C ARG A 111 -22.07 23.65 9.51
N VAL A 112 -21.70 22.85 10.51
CA VAL A 112 -21.09 21.55 10.27
C VAL A 112 -22.17 20.66 9.66
N GLU A 113 -22.17 20.55 8.34
CA GLU A 113 -22.97 19.56 7.64
C GLU A 113 -22.12 18.30 7.47
N GLU A 114 -22.51 17.20 8.10
CA GLU A 114 -21.98 15.87 7.77
C GLU A 114 -22.49 15.46 6.37
N LYS A 115 -21.78 15.92 5.34
CA LYS A 115 -21.96 15.40 3.99
C LYS A 115 -21.05 14.19 3.81
N CYS A 116 -21.65 13.00 3.91
CA CYS A 116 -20.96 11.78 3.50
C CYS A 116 -20.70 11.88 1.99
N ILE A 117 -19.43 11.82 1.58
CA ILE A 117 -19.07 11.76 0.16
C ILE A 117 -19.72 10.50 -0.41
N PRO A 118 -20.40 10.57 -1.57
CA PRO A 118 -21.05 9.40 -2.16
C PRO A 118 -20.09 8.22 -2.25
N GLN A 119 -20.48 7.08 -1.69
CA GLN A 119 -19.67 5.88 -1.71
C GLN A 119 -19.42 5.46 -3.17
N HIS A 120 -18.17 5.57 -3.62
CA HIS A 120 -17.80 5.17 -4.99
C HIS A 120 -17.87 3.65 -5.21
N ILE A 121 -18.00 2.87 -4.13
CA ILE A 121 -18.28 1.44 -4.19
C ILE A 121 -19.78 1.28 -4.43
N LYS A 122 -20.14 0.78 -5.62
CA LYS A 122 -21.53 0.71 -6.07
C LYS A 122 -22.35 -0.41 -5.43
N ASN A 123 -21.69 -1.46 -4.97
CA ASN A 123 -22.32 -2.69 -4.54
C ASN A 123 -21.99 -2.99 -3.09
N ASP A 124 -23.01 -3.38 -2.33
CA ASP A 124 -22.83 -4.07 -1.06
C ASP A 124 -22.26 -5.47 -1.29
N LEU A 125 -21.71 -6.07 -0.24
CA LEU A 125 -21.20 -7.43 -0.32
C LEU A 125 -22.35 -8.40 -0.64
N ASN A 126 -22.25 -9.11 -1.75
CA ASN A 126 -23.23 -10.11 -2.15
C ASN A 126 -23.29 -11.23 -1.10
N ARG A 127 -24.49 -11.44 -0.54
CA ARG A 127 -24.79 -12.40 0.54
C ARG A 127 -25.46 -13.69 0.05
N ASP A 128 -25.58 -13.88 -1.26
CA ASP A 128 -26.18 -15.06 -1.84
C ASP A 128 -25.38 -16.32 -1.46
N ILE A 129 -26.11 -17.32 -0.98
CA ILE A 129 -25.55 -18.64 -0.67
C ILE A 129 -25.72 -19.57 -1.88
N PRO A 130 -24.82 -20.55 -2.08
CA PRO A 130 -24.89 -21.42 -3.24
C PRO A 130 -26.08 -22.37 -3.13
N MET A 131 -26.78 -22.59 -4.25
CA MET A 131 -27.68 -23.73 -4.39
C MET A 131 -26.86 -25.03 -4.47
N PRO A 132 -27.34 -26.16 -3.93
CA PRO A 132 -26.58 -27.42 -3.91
C PRO A 132 -26.02 -27.85 -5.27
N GLU A 133 -26.75 -27.55 -6.35
CA GLU A 133 -26.40 -27.89 -7.74
C GLU A 133 -25.34 -26.96 -8.37
N ARG A 134 -25.10 -25.79 -7.78
CA ARG A 134 -24.16 -24.77 -8.31
C ARG A 134 -22.77 -24.86 -7.70
N LEU A 135 -22.58 -25.74 -6.72
CA LEU A 135 -21.29 -25.93 -6.08
C LEU A 135 -20.39 -26.78 -6.98
N PRO A 136 -19.16 -26.34 -7.30
CA PRO A 136 -18.22 -27.17 -8.02
C PRO A 136 -18.02 -28.50 -7.31
N THR A 137 -17.91 -29.57 -8.08
CA THR A 137 -17.52 -30.88 -7.56
C THR A 137 -16.12 -30.77 -6.96
N ILE A 138 -15.91 -31.41 -5.81
CA ILE A 138 -14.59 -31.47 -5.18
C ILE A 138 -13.71 -32.35 -6.06
N HIS A 139 -12.62 -31.79 -6.58
CA HIS A 139 -11.75 -32.45 -7.54
C HIS A 139 -10.31 -32.52 -7.01
N PRO A 140 -9.51 -33.48 -7.46
CA PRO A 140 -8.07 -33.51 -7.19
C PRO A 140 -7.41 -32.21 -7.64
N SER A 141 -6.41 -31.75 -6.89
CA SER A 141 -5.76 -30.45 -7.08
C SER A 141 -5.27 -30.12 -8.49
N ASP A 142 -5.00 -31.16 -9.27
CA ASP A 142 -4.23 -31.03 -10.51
C ASP A 142 -5.14 -30.66 -11.69
N VAL A 143 -6.42 -31.03 -11.65
CA VAL A 143 -7.41 -30.75 -12.72
C VAL A 143 -8.40 -29.64 -12.39
N VAL A 144 -8.48 -29.22 -11.11
CA VAL A 144 -9.45 -28.23 -10.62
C VAL A 144 -9.42 -26.94 -11.44
N PHE A 145 -8.22 -26.40 -11.74
CA PHE A 145 -8.13 -25.13 -12.46
C PHE A 145 -8.62 -25.22 -13.90
N SER A 146 -8.25 -26.26 -14.64
CA SER A 146 -8.70 -26.44 -16.03
C SER A 146 -10.22 -26.65 -16.11
N GLN A 147 -10.80 -27.37 -15.15
CA GLN A 147 -12.25 -27.58 -15.08
C GLN A 147 -13.01 -26.31 -14.74
N LEU A 148 -12.57 -25.57 -13.71
CA LEU A 148 -13.19 -24.30 -13.35
C LEU A 148 -13.04 -23.26 -14.47
N LEU A 149 -11.93 -23.25 -15.21
CA LEU A 149 -11.77 -22.38 -16.37
C LEU A 149 -12.64 -22.78 -17.57
N ALA A 150 -13.16 -24.01 -17.61
CA ALA A 150 -14.13 -24.44 -18.61
C ALA A 150 -15.58 -24.06 -18.24
N ASP A 151 -15.84 -23.72 -16.98
CA ASP A 151 -17.15 -23.28 -16.51
C ASP A 151 -17.40 -21.80 -16.91
N PRO A 152 -18.48 -21.49 -17.65
CA PRO A 152 -18.80 -20.13 -18.11
C PRO A 152 -18.87 -19.07 -16.99
N LEU A 153 -19.32 -19.45 -15.79
CA LEU A 153 -19.41 -18.53 -14.66
C LEU A 153 -18.02 -18.09 -14.18
N PHE A 154 -17.13 -19.06 -13.99
CA PHE A 154 -15.80 -18.80 -13.46
C PHE A 154 -14.90 -18.13 -14.50
N ILE A 155 -14.94 -18.55 -15.76
CA ILE A 155 -14.15 -17.89 -16.81
C ILE A 155 -14.55 -16.43 -16.97
N SER A 156 -15.87 -16.13 -16.99
CA SER A 156 -16.36 -14.75 -17.07
C SER A 156 -15.93 -13.92 -15.85
N ALA A 157 -16.00 -14.50 -14.64
CA ALA A 157 -15.52 -13.81 -13.43
C ALA A 157 -14.02 -13.52 -13.48
N VAL A 158 -13.23 -14.44 -14.03
CA VAL A 158 -11.76 -14.30 -14.18
C VAL A 158 -11.41 -13.25 -15.23
N GLU A 159 -12.06 -13.24 -16.39
CA GLU A 159 -11.83 -12.26 -17.46
C GLU A 159 -12.22 -10.84 -17.03
N ASN A 160 -13.32 -10.71 -16.28
CA ASN A 160 -13.73 -9.44 -15.69
C ASN A 160 -12.71 -8.97 -14.63
N LEU A 161 -12.25 -9.88 -13.75
CA LEU A 161 -11.22 -9.56 -12.77
C LEU A 161 -9.91 -9.11 -13.46
N GLU A 162 -9.47 -9.84 -14.49
CA GLU A 162 -8.29 -9.50 -15.27
C GLU A 162 -8.40 -8.10 -15.87
N THR A 163 -9.51 -7.81 -16.54
CA THR A 163 -9.77 -6.50 -17.18
C THR A 163 -9.71 -5.37 -16.15
N LEU A 164 -10.41 -5.52 -15.03
CA LEU A 164 -10.46 -4.49 -13.99
C LEU A 164 -9.12 -4.31 -13.28
N LEU A 165 -8.38 -5.39 -13.01
CA LEU A 165 -7.04 -5.32 -12.44
C LEU A 165 -6.04 -4.70 -13.42
N LYS A 166 -6.11 -5.02 -14.72
CA LYS A 166 -5.30 -4.36 -15.76
C LYS A 166 -5.54 -2.86 -15.78
N MET A 167 -6.79 -2.42 -15.72
CA MET A 167 -7.13 -0.99 -15.61
C MET A 167 -6.58 -0.36 -14.33
N ALA A 168 -6.72 -1.05 -13.18
CA ALA A 168 -6.22 -0.56 -11.90
C ALA A 168 -4.69 -0.46 -11.86
N VAL A 169 -3.98 -1.46 -12.39
CA VAL A 169 -2.52 -1.50 -12.50
C VAL A 169 -2.03 -0.47 -13.50
N SER A 170 -2.65 -0.34 -14.67
CA SER A 170 -2.25 0.60 -15.72
C SER A 170 -2.18 2.04 -15.21
N VAL A 171 -3.25 2.53 -14.56
CA VAL A 171 -3.27 3.88 -13.96
C VAL A 171 -2.14 4.02 -12.93
N ARG A 172 -2.00 3.04 -12.03
CA ARG A 172 -0.99 3.06 -10.97
C ARG A 172 0.44 2.84 -11.47
N ALA A 173 0.64 2.27 -12.64
CA ALA A 173 1.97 2.03 -13.20
C ALA A 173 2.42 3.21 -14.05
N ARG A 174 1.49 3.93 -14.70
CA ARG A 174 1.79 5.02 -15.65
C ARG A 174 1.75 6.41 -15.03
N THR A 175 0.99 6.63 -13.96
CA THR A 175 0.89 7.95 -13.31
C THR A 175 2.14 8.22 -12.46
N HIS A 176 3.28 8.47 -13.07
CA HIS A 176 4.49 8.96 -12.41
C HIS A 176 5.20 9.92 -13.38
N PRO A 177 6.18 10.73 -12.94
CA PRO A 177 6.77 11.75 -13.81
C PRO A 177 7.75 11.23 -14.87
N GLY A 178 7.73 9.93 -15.21
CA GLY A 178 8.68 9.35 -16.15
C GLY A 178 10.12 9.20 -15.63
N VAL A 179 10.43 9.64 -14.41
CA VAL A 179 11.78 9.56 -13.79
C VAL A 179 11.77 8.83 -12.45
N CYS A 180 12.92 8.24 -12.09
CA CYS A 180 13.12 7.59 -10.80
C CYS A 180 13.48 8.63 -9.71
N LYS A 181 13.61 8.20 -8.46
CA LYS A 181 13.83 9.11 -7.31
C LYS A 181 15.18 9.83 -7.33
N ASN A 182 16.15 9.29 -8.08
CA ASN A 182 17.50 9.84 -8.16
C ASN A 182 17.70 10.75 -9.38
N CYS A 183 16.68 10.87 -10.25
CA CYS A 183 16.81 11.48 -11.58
C CYS A 183 15.78 12.58 -11.82
N LEU A 184 15.28 13.22 -10.75
CA LEU A 184 14.22 14.20 -10.84
C LEU A 184 14.57 15.39 -11.74
N GLU A 185 15.84 15.80 -11.70
CA GLU A 185 16.39 16.92 -12.48
C GLU A 185 16.80 16.53 -13.91
N LEU A 186 16.70 15.23 -14.27
CA LEU A 186 17.10 14.73 -15.57
C LEU A 186 15.90 14.62 -16.52
N GLN A 187 16.12 14.97 -17.79
CA GLN A 187 15.09 14.88 -18.83
C GLN A 187 14.85 13.44 -19.31
N GLU A 188 15.87 12.56 -19.23
CA GLU A 188 15.77 11.15 -19.60
C GLU A 188 16.22 10.24 -18.45
N CYS A 189 15.44 9.18 -18.18
CA CYS A 189 15.73 8.23 -17.11
C CYS A 189 15.43 6.80 -17.57
N THR A 190 16.44 5.93 -17.52
CA THR A 190 16.36 4.50 -17.85
C THR A 190 16.25 3.59 -16.62
N HIS A 191 16.38 4.15 -15.41
CA HIS A 191 16.27 3.40 -14.15
C HIS A 191 14.85 2.90 -13.87
N THR A 192 14.75 1.89 -13.00
CA THR A 192 13.47 1.38 -12.48
C THR A 192 12.65 2.49 -11.81
N LYS A 193 11.37 2.63 -12.21
CA LYS A 193 10.43 3.62 -11.66
C LYS A 193 9.35 2.98 -10.80
N VAL A 194 9.01 1.72 -11.12
CA VAL A 194 7.98 0.92 -10.46
C VAL A 194 8.61 -0.31 -9.82
N ALA A 195 8.29 -0.54 -8.55
CA ALA A 195 8.66 -1.74 -7.82
C ALA A 195 7.41 -2.40 -7.23
N ILE A 196 7.54 -3.68 -6.90
CA ILE A 196 6.48 -4.50 -6.31
C ILE A 196 6.99 -5.03 -4.98
N LEU A 197 6.21 -4.86 -3.91
CA LEU A 197 6.46 -5.59 -2.66
C LEU A 197 6.07 -7.05 -2.90
N PHE A 198 7.09 -7.90 -3.02
CA PHE A 198 6.98 -9.18 -3.68
C PHE A 198 7.30 -10.35 -2.74
N SER A 199 6.27 -11.11 -2.34
CA SER A 199 6.43 -12.33 -1.53
C SER A 199 6.50 -13.60 -2.38
N GLY A 200 6.17 -13.51 -3.67
CA GLY A 200 5.93 -14.66 -4.54
C GLY A 200 4.60 -15.38 -4.26
N GLY A 201 3.77 -14.85 -3.36
CA GLY A 201 2.38 -15.30 -3.25
C GLY A 201 1.53 -14.80 -4.41
N VAL A 202 0.37 -15.44 -4.62
CA VAL A 202 -0.54 -15.20 -5.76
C VAL A 202 -0.87 -13.72 -5.97
N ASP A 203 -1.07 -12.95 -4.90
CA ASP A 203 -1.44 -11.53 -4.99
C ASP A 203 -0.34 -10.71 -5.68
N SER A 204 0.90 -10.85 -5.18
CA SER A 204 2.06 -10.12 -5.71
C SER A 204 2.54 -10.67 -7.05
N GLY A 205 2.39 -11.98 -7.29
CA GLY A 205 2.70 -12.62 -8.57
C GLY A 205 1.80 -12.12 -9.70
N VAL A 206 0.49 -12.05 -9.47
CA VAL A 206 -0.46 -11.50 -10.46
C VAL A 206 -0.17 -10.02 -10.72
N LEU A 207 0.08 -9.22 -9.67
CA LEU A 207 0.47 -7.82 -9.88
C LEU A 207 1.76 -7.70 -10.70
N ALA A 208 2.76 -8.55 -10.47
CA ALA A 208 3.99 -8.56 -11.26
C ALA A 208 3.73 -8.87 -12.73
N SER A 209 3.02 -9.96 -13.01
CA SER A 209 2.67 -10.35 -14.37
C SER A 209 1.90 -9.26 -15.11
N LEU A 210 0.91 -8.62 -14.47
CA LEU A 210 0.14 -7.54 -15.10
C LEU A 210 0.92 -6.23 -15.25
N CYS A 211 1.82 -5.90 -14.32
CA CYS A 211 2.55 -4.64 -14.33
C CYS A 211 3.53 -4.54 -15.51
N HIS A 212 4.04 -5.68 -16.01
CA HIS A 212 4.90 -5.74 -17.19
C HIS A 212 4.29 -5.02 -18.41
N GLU A 213 2.99 -5.17 -18.64
CA GLU A 213 2.27 -4.61 -19.80
C GLU A 213 2.23 -3.07 -19.81
N PHE A 214 2.48 -2.43 -18.66
CA PHE A 214 2.29 -0.99 -18.48
C PHE A 214 3.57 -0.23 -18.12
N VAL A 215 4.71 -0.93 -18.04
CA VAL A 215 6.04 -0.35 -17.83
C VAL A 215 6.82 -0.44 -19.14
N GLY A 216 7.60 0.59 -19.50
CA GLY A 216 8.30 0.67 -20.78
C GLY A 216 9.17 -0.56 -21.08
N ASN A 217 9.27 -0.96 -22.35
CA ASN A 217 9.97 -2.20 -22.77
C ASN A 217 11.48 -2.19 -22.45
N ASN A 218 12.07 -1.02 -22.25
CA ASN A 218 13.50 -0.87 -21.88
C ASN A 218 13.70 -0.67 -20.37
N GLU A 219 12.63 -0.66 -19.58
CA GLU A 219 12.68 -0.47 -18.13
C GLU A 219 12.50 -1.80 -17.39
N THR A 220 13.24 -1.98 -16.31
CA THR A 220 13.06 -3.14 -15.42
C THR A 220 12.05 -2.84 -14.32
N ILE A 221 11.50 -3.90 -13.72
CA ILE A 221 10.61 -3.83 -12.56
C ILE A 221 11.31 -4.48 -11.38
N ASP A 222 11.41 -3.77 -10.26
CA ASP A 222 12.04 -4.31 -9.06
C ASP A 222 11.03 -5.16 -8.28
N LEU A 223 11.37 -6.42 -8.03
CA LEU A 223 10.63 -7.33 -7.16
C LEU A 223 11.33 -7.36 -5.80
N ILE A 224 10.80 -6.59 -4.84
CA ILE A 224 11.43 -6.42 -3.53
C ILE A 224 10.92 -7.49 -2.57
N ASN A 225 11.79 -8.40 -2.17
CA ASN A 225 11.46 -9.53 -1.30
C ASN A 225 12.28 -9.47 -0.01
N VAL A 226 11.59 -9.39 1.13
CA VAL A 226 12.17 -9.21 2.46
C VAL A 226 12.24 -10.51 3.26
N ALA A 227 13.35 -10.74 3.92
CA ALA A 227 13.64 -11.95 4.71
C ALA A 227 14.37 -11.59 6.01
N PHE A 228 13.95 -12.18 7.12
CA PHE A 228 14.52 -11.95 8.45
C PHE A 228 15.25 -13.20 8.95
N HIS A 229 16.46 -13.03 9.49
CA HIS A 229 17.31 -14.12 9.96
C HIS A 229 18.01 -13.81 11.29
N GLN A 230 18.54 -14.85 11.97
CA GLN A 230 19.20 -14.67 13.28
C GLN A 230 20.72 -14.67 13.21
N LYS A 231 21.32 -15.62 12.48
CA LYS A 231 22.76 -15.89 12.59
C LYS A 231 23.53 -15.60 11.31
N ASN A 232 23.17 -16.25 10.21
CA ASN A 232 23.84 -16.11 8.92
C ASN A 232 22.86 -15.67 7.83
N SER A 233 23.38 -15.05 6.78
CA SER A 233 22.61 -14.65 5.60
C SER A 233 22.05 -15.85 4.84
N ASP A 234 22.67 -17.03 4.95
CA ASP A 234 22.16 -18.26 4.31
C ASP A 234 20.79 -18.69 4.85
N GLU A 235 20.47 -18.40 6.12
CA GLU A 235 19.14 -18.62 6.68
C GLU A 235 18.05 -17.83 5.92
N ALA A 236 18.40 -16.68 5.35
CA ALA A 236 17.50 -15.84 4.57
C ALA A 236 17.06 -16.52 3.27
N ASN A 237 17.95 -17.30 2.63
CA ASN A 237 17.61 -18.11 1.45
C ASN A 237 16.55 -19.18 1.76
N ALA A 238 16.52 -19.66 3.00
CA ALA A 238 15.54 -20.64 3.47
C ALA A 238 14.26 -20.01 4.02
N VAL A 239 14.11 -18.67 4.03
CA VAL A 239 12.89 -17.99 4.46
C VAL A 239 11.73 -18.37 3.52
N PRO A 240 10.54 -18.69 4.03
CA PRO A 240 9.47 -19.21 3.19
C PRO A 240 9.07 -18.26 2.05
N ASP A 241 8.98 -16.94 2.32
CA ASP A 241 8.67 -15.95 1.26
C ASP A 241 9.83 -15.74 0.29
N ARG A 242 11.09 -16.02 0.69
CA ARG A 242 12.23 -16.02 -0.23
C ARG A 242 12.13 -17.19 -1.21
N ILE A 243 11.78 -18.37 -0.72
CA ILE A 243 11.60 -19.59 -1.54
C ILE A 243 10.45 -19.38 -2.54
N THR A 244 9.28 -18.93 -2.08
CA THR A 244 8.14 -18.68 -2.98
C THR A 244 8.42 -17.52 -3.93
N GLY A 245 9.11 -16.48 -3.46
CA GLY A 245 9.59 -15.37 -4.28
C GLY A 245 10.45 -15.84 -5.45
N LEU A 246 11.47 -16.65 -5.18
CA LEU A 246 12.35 -17.19 -6.23
C LEU A 246 11.61 -18.12 -7.20
N SER A 247 10.68 -18.96 -6.69
CA SER A 247 9.85 -19.81 -7.54
C SER A 247 8.96 -18.99 -8.49
N CYS A 248 8.28 -17.96 -7.98
CA CYS A 248 7.45 -17.08 -8.80
C CYS A 248 8.29 -16.24 -9.76
N PHE A 249 9.48 -15.79 -9.35
CA PHE A 249 10.44 -15.11 -10.22
C PHE A 249 10.83 -15.99 -11.41
N GLN A 250 11.10 -17.28 -11.19
CA GLN A 250 11.42 -18.21 -12.28
C GLN A 250 10.27 -18.39 -13.27
N GLU A 251 9.01 -18.34 -12.82
CA GLU A 251 7.85 -18.33 -13.72
C GLU A 251 7.79 -17.02 -14.52
N LEU A 252 7.92 -15.87 -13.84
CA LEU A 252 7.90 -14.55 -14.46
C LEU A 252 9.03 -14.37 -15.48
N GLU A 253 10.24 -14.86 -15.20
CA GLU A 253 11.39 -14.81 -16.11
C GLU A 253 11.18 -15.68 -17.35
N LYS A 254 10.46 -16.81 -17.23
CA LYS A 254 10.08 -17.64 -18.39
C LYS A 254 9.03 -16.96 -19.26
N ILE A 255 8.07 -16.26 -18.65
CA ILE A 255 6.98 -15.58 -19.36
C ILE A 255 7.49 -14.29 -20.02
N HIS A 256 8.29 -13.52 -19.30
CA HIS A 256 8.83 -12.22 -19.73
C HIS A 256 10.33 -12.11 -19.34
N PRO A 257 11.24 -12.65 -20.16
CA PRO A 257 12.68 -12.66 -19.86
C PRO A 257 13.30 -11.26 -19.77
N GLY A 258 14.24 -11.06 -18.85
CA GLY A 258 15.04 -9.84 -18.71
C GLY A 258 14.29 -8.63 -18.15
N ARG A 259 13.10 -8.82 -17.57
CA ARG A 259 12.23 -7.73 -17.12
C ARG A 259 12.33 -7.41 -15.64
N TRP A 260 13.00 -8.25 -14.87
CA TRP A 260 12.83 -8.29 -13.41
C TRP A 260 14.16 -8.15 -12.68
N ASN A 261 14.21 -7.23 -11.71
CA ASN A 261 15.29 -7.20 -10.72
C ASN A 261 14.76 -7.82 -9.43
N PHE A 262 15.20 -9.03 -9.08
CA PHE A 262 14.84 -9.61 -7.79
C PHE A 262 15.75 -9.07 -6.69
N VAL A 263 15.22 -8.17 -5.86
CA VAL A 263 15.98 -7.47 -4.81
C VAL A 263 15.83 -8.24 -3.48
N LYS A 264 16.92 -8.84 -3.02
CA LYS A 264 16.97 -9.55 -1.74
C LYS A 264 17.24 -8.61 -0.58
N VAL A 265 16.18 -8.22 0.12
CA VAL A 265 16.29 -7.46 1.37
C VAL A 265 16.42 -8.44 2.53
N ASP A 266 17.64 -8.67 2.98
CA ASP A 266 17.92 -9.54 4.12
C ASP A 266 18.18 -8.67 5.36
N VAL A 267 17.49 -8.99 6.47
CA VAL A 267 17.49 -8.21 7.70
C VAL A 267 17.86 -9.12 8.87
N ASP A 268 19.01 -8.84 9.48
CA ASP A 268 19.41 -9.50 10.71
C ASP A 268 18.65 -8.95 11.93
N LYS A 269 18.75 -9.68 13.04
CA LYS A 269 18.07 -9.33 14.29
C LYS A 269 18.55 -8.01 14.90
N GLU A 270 19.83 -7.67 14.77
CA GLU A 270 20.41 -6.46 15.36
C GLU A 270 19.88 -5.21 14.64
N ARG A 271 19.93 -5.23 13.31
CA ARG A 271 19.37 -4.18 12.45
C ARG A 271 17.87 -3.99 12.68
N LEU A 272 17.11 -5.08 12.83
CA LEU A 272 15.69 -5.02 13.18
C LEU A 272 15.47 -4.31 14.53
N VAL A 273 16.20 -4.72 15.57
CA VAL A 273 16.04 -4.14 16.92
C VAL A 273 16.42 -2.66 16.94
N ASP A 274 17.54 -2.29 16.31
CA ASP A 274 18.00 -0.90 16.20
C ASP A 274 16.93 -0.02 15.53
N LYS A 275 16.51 -0.37 14.31
CA LYS A 275 15.57 0.45 13.54
C LYS A 275 14.17 0.47 14.13
N ARG A 276 13.71 -0.65 14.70
CA ARG A 276 12.42 -0.66 15.40
C ARG A 276 12.38 0.34 16.55
N LYS A 277 13.40 0.29 17.42
CA LYS A 277 13.46 1.12 18.63
C LYS A 277 13.71 2.60 18.32
N SER A 278 14.61 2.87 17.38
CA SER A 278 14.99 4.25 17.03
C SER A 278 13.97 4.96 16.15
N HIS A 279 13.22 4.21 15.32
CA HIS A 279 12.48 4.81 14.21
C HIS A 279 11.09 4.20 13.98
N VAL A 280 11.02 2.91 13.62
CA VAL A 280 9.79 2.31 13.05
C VAL A 280 8.62 2.35 14.04
N ARG A 281 8.86 2.23 15.34
CA ARG A 281 7.80 2.32 16.36
C ARG A 281 6.97 3.60 16.27
N HIS A 282 7.61 4.72 15.92
CA HIS A 282 6.97 6.03 15.82
C HIS A 282 6.04 6.11 14.61
N LEU A 283 6.37 5.38 13.54
CA LEU A 283 5.53 5.27 12.33
C LEU A 283 4.34 4.34 12.52
N ILE A 284 4.49 3.30 13.37
CA ILE A 284 3.42 2.34 13.66
C ILE A 284 2.32 2.98 14.49
N TYR A 285 2.68 3.82 15.48
CA TYR A 285 1.73 4.57 16.31
C TYR A 285 0.64 5.26 15.45
N PRO A 286 -0.65 5.26 15.87
CA PRO A 286 -1.18 4.81 17.16
C PRO A 286 -1.43 3.31 17.31
N CYS A 287 -1.13 2.51 16.29
CA CYS A 287 -1.19 1.06 16.41
C CYS A 287 -0.15 0.58 17.42
N ASN A 288 -0.47 -0.46 18.20
CA ASN A 288 0.37 -0.87 19.32
C ASN A 288 0.38 -2.39 19.57
N THR A 289 -0.08 -3.21 18.62
CA THR A 289 -0.11 -4.67 18.81
C THR A 289 1.14 -5.36 18.26
N VAL A 290 1.40 -6.60 18.71
CA VAL A 290 2.50 -7.43 18.19
C VAL A 290 2.35 -7.68 16.69
N LEU A 291 1.12 -7.81 16.20
CA LEU A 291 0.84 -7.92 14.77
C LEU A 291 1.22 -6.64 14.01
N ASP A 292 0.94 -5.47 14.59
CA ASP A 292 1.31 -4.19 14.01
C ASP A 292 2.83 -4.00 13.94
N ASP A 293 3.56 -4.43 14.97
CA ASP A 293 5.02 -4.44 14.99
C ASP A 293 5.59 -5.29 13.84
N GLY A 294 5.17 -6.55 13.75
CA GLY A 294 5.67 -7.49 12.76
C GLY A 294 5.36 -7.06 11.32
N ILE A 295 4.13 -6.57 11.05
CA ILE A 295 3.76 -6.09 9.72
C ILE A 295 4.48 -4.78 9.40
N GLY A 296 4.46 -3.80 10.32
CA GLY A 296 5.07 -2.49 10.12
C GLY A 296 6.58 -2.59 9.85
N CYS A 297 7.31 -3.39 10.65
CA CYS A 297 8.74 -3.61 10.43
C CYS A 297 9.01 -4.30 9.08
N ALA A 298 8.25 -5.34 8.72
CA ALA A 298 8.44 -6.03 7.45
C ALA A 298 8.23 -5.09 6.25
N LEU A 299 7.19 -4.25 6.30
CA LEU A 299 6.90 -3.27 5.25
C LEU A 299 7.93 -2.15 5.19
N TRP A 300 8.44 -1.66 6.32
CA TRP A 300 9.45 -0.61 6.36
C TRP A 300 10.74 -1.10 5.68
N PHE A 301 11.26 -2.26 6.08
CA PHE A 301 12.45 -2.82 5.44
C PHE A 301 12.23 -3.13 3.96
N ALA A 302 11.06 -3.62 3.56
CA ALA A 302 10.75 -3.82 2.14
C ALA A 302 10.66 -2.49 1.38
N GLY A 303 10.02 -1.46 1.95
CA GLY A 303 9.88 -0.13 1.33
C GLY A 303 11.20 0.61 1.16
N LEU A 304 12.18 0.36 2.05
CA LEU A 304 13.55 0.88 1.90
C LEU A 304 14.15 0.46 0.55
N GLY A 305 13.89 -0.78 0.12
CA GLY A 305 14.30 -1.32 -1.18
C GLY A 305 15.81 -1.43 -1.34
N GLU A 306 16.53 -1.69 -0.24
CA GLU A 306 17.98 -1.82 -0.18
C GLU A 306 18.35 -3.27 0.13
N GLY A 307 19.09 -3.90 -0.77
CA GLY A 307 19.39 -5.32 -0.71
C GLY A 307 20.41 -5.76 -1.74
N VAL A 308 20.37 -7.03 -2.11
CA VAL A 308 21.32 -7.64 -3.05
C VAL A 308 20.57 -8.30 -4.22
N LEU A 309 21.01 -8.07 -5.45
CA LEU A 309 20.45 -8.73 -6.63
C LEU A 309 20.87 -10.21 -6.72
N LEU A 310 20.30 -10.96 -7.66
CA LEU A 310 20.64 -12.38 -7.84
C LEU A 310 22.09 -12.60 -8.33
N ASN A 311 22.67 -11.61 -9.01
CA ASN A 311 24.07 -11.61 -9.44
C ASN A 311 25.05 -11.26 -8.30
N GLY A 312 24.56 -10.94 -7.09
CA GLY A 312 25.37 -10.60 -5.93
C GLY A 312 25.68 -9.10 -5.77
N GLU A 313 25.22 -8.25 -6.67
CA GLU A 313 25.46 -6.80 -6.59
C GLU A 313 24.59 -6.14 -5.51
N SER A 314 25.19 -5.26 -4.72
CA SER A 314 24.46 -4.38 -3.80
C SER A 314 23.59 -3.41 -4.59
N TYR A 315 22.32 -3.31 -4.21
CA TYR A 315 21.33 -2.57 -4.98
C TYR A 315 20.34 -1.84 -4.08
N LYS A 316 20.10 -0.57 -4.41
CA LYS A 316 19.05 0.24 -3.79
C LYS A 316 18.08 0.70 -4.87
N SER A 317 16.87 0.14 -4.82
CA SER A 317 15.81 0.43 -5.78
C SER A 317 15.58 1.94 -5.89
N PRO A 318 15.66 2.52 -7.10
CA PRO A 318 15.35 3.93 -7.33
C PRO A 318 13.86 4.18 -7.58
N ALA A 319 13.04 3.11 -7.58
CA ALA A 319 11.62 3.18 -7.88
C ALA A 319 10.87 4.10 -6.90
N ARG A 320 10.00 4.95 -7.44
CA ARG A 320 9.18 5.89 -6.68
C ARG A 320 7.79 5.33 -6.37
N VAL A 321 7.35 4.38 -7.18
CA VAL A 321 6.06 3.71 -7.02
C VAL A 321 6.27 2.31 -6.46
N LEU A 322 5.55 1.98 -5.39
CA LEU A 322 5.48 0.65 -4.81
C LEU A 322 4.08 0.06 -5.04
N MET A 323 3.97 -0.98 -5.86
CA MET A 323 2.74 -1.75 -5.98
C MET A 323 2.63 -2.74 -4.82
N VAL A 324 1.48 -2.76 -4.16
CA VAL A 324 1.24 -3.55 -2.95
C VAL A 324 0.02 -4.43 -3.13
N GLY A 325 0.16 -5.74 -2.84
CA GLY A 325 -0.89 -6.75 -2.98
C GLY A 325 -1.96 -6.77 -1.87
N MET A 326 -1.97 -5.77 -0.98
CA MET A 326 -2.91 -5.69 0.14
C MET A 326 -4.35 -5.43 -0.34
N GLY A 327 -5.32 -5.89 0.43
CA GLY A 327 -6.74 -5.84 0.10
C GLY A 327 -7.26 -7.06 -0.67
N ALA A 328 -6.37 -7.86 -1.27
CA ALA A 328 -6.77 -9.09 -1.96
C ALA A 328 -7.28 -10.15 -0.97
N ASP A 329 -6.62 -10.33 0.17
CA ASP A 329 -6.97 -11.34 1.18
C ASP A 329 -8.39 -11.14 1.74
N GLU A 330 -8.74 -9.90 2.09
CA GLU A 330 -10.06 -9.56 2.65
C GLU A 330 -11.17 -9.79 1.62
N GLN A 331 -10.97 -9.35 0.37
CA GLN A 331 -12.01 -9.38 -0.66
C GLN A 331 -12.18 -10.75 -1.32
N LEU A 332 -11.08 -11.51 -1.45
CA LEU A 332 -11.04 -12.82 -2.12
C LEU A 332 -10.92 -13.98 -1.12
N CYS A 333 -11.23 -13.73 0.16
CA CYS A 333 -11.39 -14.76 1.18
C CYS A 333 -10.11 -15.55 1.48
N GLY A 334 -8.97 -14.86 1.57
CA GLY A 334 -7.63 -15.43 1.72
C GLY A 334 -7.24 -15.88 3.13
N TYR A 335 -7.93 -15.42 4.18
CA TYR A 335 -7.54 -15.69 5.56
C TYR A 335 -8.10 -17.03 6.06
N SER A 336 -7.32 -17.73 6.89
CA SER A 336 -7.76 -19.01 7.49
C SER A 336 -9.04 -18.86 8.29
N ARG A 337 -9.25 -17.70 8.91
CA ARG A 337 -10.44 -17.40 9.71
C ARG A 337 -11.75 -17.41 8.89
N HIS A 338 -11.70 -17.11 7.59
CA HIS A 338 -12.87 -17.25 6.72
C HIS A 338 -13.31 -18.71 6.62
N ARG A 339 -12.33 -19.60 6.44
CA ARG A 339 -12.54 -21.05 6.45
C ARG A 339 -12.96 -21.57 7.82
N GLU A 340 -12.37 -21.07 8.90
CA GLU A 340 -12.74 -21.44 10.27
C GLU A 340 -14.20 -21.07 10.55
N ARG A 341 -14.61 -19.85 10.17
CA ARG A 341 -16.00 -19.40 10.32
C ARG A 341 -16.96 -20.17 9.41
N PHE A 342 -16.53 -20.54 8.20
CA PHE A 342 -17.30 -21.45 7.35
C PHE A 342 -17.54 -22.82 8.00
N LYS A 343 -16.51 -23.39 8.66
CA LYS A 343 -16.64 -24.69 9.35
C LYS A 343 -17.60 -24.62 10.52
N SER A 344 -17.60 -23.50 11.25
CA SER A 344 -18.44 -23.33 12.44
C SER A 344 -19.89 -22.97 12.09
N ASP A 345 -20.10 -22.08 11.11
CA ASP A 345 -21.39 -21.40 10.89
C ASP A 345 -21.84 -21.39 9.41
N GLY A 346 -21.20 -22.21 8.57
CA GLY A 346 -21.51 -22.32 7.15
C GLY A 346 -21.24 -21.04 6.35
N TRP A 347 -21.91 -20.93 5.19
CA TRP A 347 -21.72 -19.80 4.27
C TRP A 347 -22.06 -18.44 4.88
N LEU A 348 -23.15 -18.36 5.65
CA LEU A 348 -23.58 -17.11 6.29
C LEU A 348 -22.54 -16.59 7.29
N GLY A 349 -21.95 -17.50 8.08
CA GLY A 349 -20.85 -17.13 8.97
C GLY A 349 -19.65 -16.58 8.23
N ALA A 350 -19.22 -17.26 7.15
CA ALA A 350 -18.11 -16.81 6.34
C ALA A 350 -18.36 -15.44 5.71
N ILE A 351 -19.55 -15.22 5.14
CA ILE A 351 -19.98 -13.92 4.57
C ILE A 351 -19.88 -12.82 5.62
N GLN A 352 -20.38 -13.05 6.84
CA GLN A 352 -20.34 -12.05 7.91
C GLN A 352 -18.90 -11.69 8.31
N GLU A 353 -18.01 -12.68 8.41
CA GLU A 353 -16.60 -12.43 8.73
C GLU A 353 -15.89 -11.64 7.61
N ILE A 354 -16.19 -11.95 6.34
CA ILE A 354 -15.64 -11.21 5.19
C ILE A 354 -16.11 -9.76 5.21
N GLU A 355 -17.41 -9.52 5.43
CA GLU A 355 -17.98 -8.18 5.54
C GLU A 355 -17.31 -7.35 6.64
N ASN A 356 -17.13 -7.93 7.83
CA ASN A 356 -16.46 -7.29 8.97
C ASN A 356 -14.99 -6.92 8.67
N GLN A 357 -14.33 -7.65 7.77
CA GLN A 357 -12.96 -7.34 7.36
C GLN A 357 -12.92 -6.25 6.30
N VAL A 358 -13.72 -6.38 5.24
CA VAL A 358 -13.68 -5.42 4.13
C VAL A 358 -14.12 -4.02 4.60
N THR A 359 -15.14 -3.93 5.46
CA THR A 359 -15.61 -2.66 6.04
C THR A 359 -14.64 -2.06 7.07
N GLY A 360 -13.85 -2.89 7.76
CA GLY A 360 -12.93 -2.47 8.82
C GLY A 360 -11.48 -2.24 8.39
N MET A 361 -11.12 -2.56 7.14
CA MET A 361 -9.73 -2.64 6.68
C MET A 361 -8.98 -1.30 6.76
N TRP A 362 -9.65 -0.19 6.41
CA TRP A 362 -9.07 1.15 6.40
C TRP A 362 -8.57 1.57 7.79
N LYS A 363 -9.33 1.23 8.83
CA LYS A 363 -9.01 1.57 10.23
C LYS A 363 -7.87 0.73 10.78
N ARG A 364 -7.75 -0.54 10.36
CA ARG A 364 -6.79 -1.49 10.94
C ARG A 364 -5.41 -1.47 10.27
N ASN A 365 -5.36 -1.40 8.94
CA ASN A 365 -4.12 -1.66 8.19
C ASN A 365 -3.62 -0.42 7.43
N MET A 366 -4.50 0.25 6.68
CA MET A 366 -4.06 1.18 5.62
C MET A 366 -3.32 2.42 6.15
N GLY A 367 -3.74 2.97 7.29
CA GLY A 367 -3.07 4.14 7.88
C GLY A 367 -1.64 3.86 8.36
N ARG A 368 -1.40 2.67 8.94
CA ARG A 368 -0.06 2.22 9.34
C ARG A 368 0.80 2.01 8.09
N ASP A 369 0.26 1.28 7.11
CA ASP A 369 1.01 0.86 5.93
C ASP A 369 1.43 2.08 5.08
N ASP A 370 0.57 3.10 4.96
CA ASP A 370 0.91 4.37 4.30
C ASP A 370 2.04 5.13 4.99
N ARG A 371 1.97 5.30 6.32
CA ARG A 371 3.02 5.98 7.10
C ARG A 371 4.37 5.29 6.93
N ILE A 372 4.36 3.96 7.04
CA ILE A 372 5.54 3.12 6.94
C ILE A 372 6.21 3.22 5.56
N LEU A 373 5.44 3.06 4.49
CA LEU A 373 5.99 3.05 3.13
C LEU A 373 6.35 4.45 2.64
N SER A 374 5.61 5.47 3.07
CA SER A 374 5.87 6.86 2.72
C SER A 374 7.17 7.41 3.32
N ASP A 375 7.64 6.87 4.45
CA ASP A 375 8.90 7.28 5.11
C ASP A 375 10.15 7.09 4.23
N HIS A 376 10.02 6.39 3.09
CA HIS A 376 11.10 6.20 2.12
C HIS A 376 11.02 7.10 0.89
N GLY A 377 10.16 8.12 0.89
CA GLY A 377 9.96 9.00 -0.27
C GLY A 377 9.36 8.26 -1.45
N ARG A 378 8.51 7.27 -1.19
CA ARG A 378 7.85 6.43 -2.20
C ARG A 378 6.34 6.47 -2.00
N GLN A 379 5.60 6.21 -3.07
CA GLN A 379 4.15 6.09 -3.02
C GLN A 379 3.73 4.63 -3.12
N ALA A 380 3.11 4.13 -2.05
CA ALA A 380 2.40 2.86 -2.08
C ALA A 380 1.12 2.99 -2.92
N ARG A 381 0.87 2.00 -3.78
CA ARG A 381 -0.32 1.91 -4.65
C ARG A 381 -0.95 0.54 -4.50
N PHE A 382 -2.27 0.51 -4.37
CA PHE A 382 -3.04 -0.68 -4.02
C PHE A 382 -4.05 -1.02 -5.13
N PRO A 383 -3.66 -1.80 -6.17
CA PRO A 383 -4.54 -2.11 -7.29
C PRO A 383 -5.81 -2.87 -6.89
N TYR A 384 -5.73 -3.77 -5.90
CA TYR A 384 -6.88 -4.51 -5.41
C TYR A 384 -7.93 -3.64 -4.68
N LEU A 385 -7.57 -2.42 -4.28
CA LEU A 385 -8.46 -1.45 -3.64
C LEU A 385 -9.01 -0.41 -4.63
N ASP A 386 -8.81 -0.59 -5.94
CA ASP A 386 -9.48 0.22 -6.96
C ASP A 386 -11.00 0.07 -6.82
N SER A 387 -11.74 1.18 -6.80
CA SER A 387 -13.18 1.16 -6.55
C SER A 387 -13.97 0.28 -7.54
N ARG A 388 -13.49 0.14 -8.78
CA ARG A 388 -14.09 -0.74 -9.78
C ARG A 388 -13.84 -2.21 -9.46
N VAL A 389 -12.63 -2.55 -9.03
CA VAL A 389 -12.27 -3.91 -8.57
C VAL A 389 -13.08 -4.27 -7.33
N VAL A 390 -13.15 -3.38 -6.34
CA VAL A 390 -13.93 -3.59 -5.11
C VAL A 390 -15.41 -3.77 -5.43
N SER A 391 -15.99 -2.89 -6.25
CA SER A 391 -17.41 -2.99 -6.65
C SER A 391 -17.71 -4.31 -7.35
N PHE A 392 -16.82 -4.78 -8.22
CA PHE A 392 -16.97 -6.07 -8.90
C PHE A 392 -16.87 -7.24 -7.90
N LEU A 393 -15.84 -7.28 -7.06
CA LEU A 393 -15.67 -8.35 -6.07
C LEU A 393 -16.81 -8.40 -5.04
N HIS A 394 -17.40 -7.25 -4.71
CA HIS A 394 -18.61 -7.16 -3.89
C HIS A 394 -19.82 -7.75 -4.59
N SER A 395 -19.99 -7.52 -5.90
CA SER A 395 -21.11 -8.08 -6.67
C SER A 395 -21.07 -9.60 -6.80
N LEU A 396 -19.88 -10.21 -6.74
CA LEU A 396 -19.73 -11.66 -6.81
C LEU A 396 -20.10 -12.32 -5.47
N PRO A 397 -20.91 -13.39 -5.50
CA PRO A 397 -21.21 -14.15 -4.30
C PRO A 397 -19.94 -14.84 -3.78
N VAL A 398 -19.86 -15.04 -2.46
CA VAL A 398 -18.64 -15.55 -1.81
C VAL A 398 -18.21 -16.92 -2.36
N TRP A 399 -19.16 -17.79 -2.72
CA TRP A 399 -18.88 -19.13 -3.24
C TRP A 399 -18.25 -19.16 -4.65
N VAL A 400 -18.27 -18.03 -5.39
CA VAL A 400 -17.49 -17.86 -6.64
C VAL A 400 -16.05 -17.45 -6.31
N LYS A 401 -15.85 -16.69 -5.24
CA LYS A 401 -14.54 -16.19 -4.79
C LYS A 401 -13.75 -17.24 -4.02
N ALA A 402 -14.43 -18.11 -3.28
CA ALA A 402 -13.83 -19.16 -2.49
C ALA A 402 -14.77 -20.34 -2.23
N ASP A 403 -14.21 -21.54 -2.24
CA ASP A 403 -14.84 -22.79 -1.84
C ASP A 403 -14.03 -23.43 -0.71
N PHE A 404 -14.47 -23.19 0.52
CA PHE A 404 -13.80 -23.66 1.73
C PHE A 404 -13.91 -25.19 1.96
N ARG A 405 -14.59 -25.93 1.06
CA ARG A 405 -14.58 -27.40 1.05
C ARG A 405 -13.32 -27.94 0.37
N GLN A 406 -12.73 -27.17 -0.53
CA GLN A 406 -11.48 -27.52 -1.22
C GLN A 406 -10.25 -27.34 -0.30
N PRO A 407 -9.12 -28.01 -0.58
CA PRO A 407 -7.88 -27.85 0.18
C PRO A 407 -7.35 -26.41 0.20
N ARG A 408 -6.44 -26.13 1.15
CA ARG A 408 -5.74 -24.84 1.20
C ARG A 408 -4.85 -24.66 -0.02
N GLY A 409 -4.82 -23.45 -0.56
CA GLY A 409 -4.08 -23.16 -1.80
C GLY A 409 -4.90 -23.38 -3.08
N ILE A 410 -6.16 -23.83 -2.93
CA ILE A 410 -7.11 -24.03 -4.02
C ILE A 410 -8.43 -23.32 -3.68
N GLY A 411 -8.98 -23.62 -2.50
CA GLY A 411 -10.31 -23.15 -2.10
C GLY A 411 -10.41 -21.67 -1.77
N GLU A 412 -9.33 -21.04 -1.30
CA GLU A 412 -9.30 -19.59 -1.08
C GLU A 412 -8.90 -18.85 -2.36
N LYS A 413 -9.39 -17.63 -2.59
CA LYS A 413 -8.99 -16.77 -3.72
C LYS A 413 -9.13 -17.43 -5.08
N MET A 414 -10.15 -18.26 -5.29
CA MET A 414 -10.32 -19.10 -6.47
C MET A 414 -10.13 -18.31 -7.77
N ILE A 415 -10.91 -17.26 -7.99
CA ILE A 415 -10.82 -16.47 -9.25
C ILE A 415 -9.44 -15.81 -9.47
N LEU A 416 -8.73 -15.44 -8.39
CA LEU A 416 -7.38 -14.88 -8.52
C LEU A 416 -6.34 -15.97 -8.81
N ARG A 417 -6.53 -17.18 -8.28
CA ARG A 417 -5.68 -18.35 -8.61
C ARG A 417 -5.90 -18.83 -10.04
N LEU A 418 -7.16 -18.82 -10.50
CA LEU A 418 -7.49 -19.10 -11.89
C LEU A 418 -6.87 -18.06 -12.83
N LEU A 419 -6.92 -16.77 -12.46
CA LEU A 419 -6.21 -15.72 -13.18
C LEU A 419 -4.70 -15.96 -13.21
N ALA A 420 -4.07 -16.21 -12.06
CA ALA A 420 -2.63 -16.52 -11.99
C ALA A 420 -2.27 -17.71 -12.89
N HIS A 421 -3.10 -18.76 -12.89
CA HIS A 421 -2.90 -19.93 -13.75
C HIS A 421 -2.98 -19.58 -15.24
N ARG A 422 -3.93 -18.74 -15.66
CA ARG A 422 -4.04 -18.25 -17.05
C ARG A 422 -2.84 -17.39 -17.47
N LEU A 423 -2.28 -16.62 -16.54
CA LEU A 423 -1.08 -15.81 -16.74
C LEU A 423 0.21 -16.66 -16.78
N GLY A 424 0.13 -18.00 -16.68
CA GLY A 424 1.29 -18.89 -16.70
C GLY A 424 1.96 -19.10 -15.35
N LEU A 425 1.43 -18.52 -14.26
CA LEU A 425 1.96 -18.64 -12.89
C LEU A 425 1.42 -19.91 -12.22
N HIS A 426 1.69 -21.07 -12.80
CA HIS A 426 1.04 -22.34 -12.44
C HIS A 426 1.37 -22.82 -11.02
N SER A 427 2.62 -22.75 -10.59
CA SER A 427 3.03 -23.13 -9.23
C SER A 427 2.56 -22.10 -8.21
N THR A 428 2.73 -20.81 -8.53
CA THR A 428 2.29 -19.68 -7.70
C THR A 428 0.78 -19.71 -7.43
N ALA A 429 -0.03 -20.08 -8.43
CA ALA A 429 -1.48 -20.22 -8.32
C ALA A 429 -1.93 -21.24 -7.24
N ARG A 430 -1.07 -22.19 -6.87
CA ARG A 430 -1.37 -23.24 -5.88
C ARG A 430 -0.81 -22.95 -4.49
N LEU A 431 -0.05 -21.86 -4.32
CA LEU A 431 0.58 -21.56 -3.03
C LEU A 431 -0.47 -21.15 -1.98
N PRO A 432 -0.52 -21.81 -0.81
CA PRO A 432 -1.41 -21.40 0.25
C PRO A 432 -1.01 -20.04 0.82
N LYS A 433 -2.01 -19.25 1.23
CA LYS A 433 -1.78 -17.94 1.85
C LYS A 433 -0.91 -18.07 3.10
N ARG A 434 0.13 -17.26 3.15
CA ARG A 434 0.96 -17.00 4.34
C ARG A 434 0.94 -15.49 4.62
N ALA A 435 0.81 -15.09 5.88
CA ALA A 435 0.88 -13.68 6.25
C ALA A 435 2.33 -13.23 6.33
N ILE A 436 2.61 -11.97 5.99
CA ILE A 436 3.98 -11.43 5.83
C ILE A 436 4.83 -11.68 7.07
N GLN A 437 4.27 -11.55 8.28
CA GLN A 437 5.03 -11.73 9.52
C GLN A 437 5.54 -13.17 9.73
N PHE A 438 4.85 -14.15 9.15
CA PHE A 438 5.26 -15.56 9.18
C PHE A 438 6.10 -15.91 7.94
N GLY A 439 5.76 -15.32 6.81
CA GLY A 439 6.40 -15.55 5.52
C GLY A 439 7.83 -15.04 5.45
N SER A 440 8.06 -13.84 5.97
CA SER A 440 9.39 -13.21 6.07
C SER A 440 10.22 -13.74 7.25
N ARG A 441 9.61 -14.54 8.15
CA ARG A 441 10.16 -15.01 9.43
C ARG A 441 10.40 -13.95 10.52
N ILE A 442 9.91 -12.72 10.39
CA ILE A 442 10.04 -11.73 11.47
C ILE A 442 9.43 -12.22 12.79
N ALA A 443 8.26 -12.87 12.77
CA ALA A 443 7.63 -13.43 13.98
C ALA A 443 8.47 -14.52 14.66
N LYS A 444 9.43 -15.15 13.96
CA LYS A 444 10.37 -16.13 14.55
C LYS A 444 11.49 -15.45 15.33
N LEU A 445 11.74 -14.16 15.09
CA LEU A 445 12.70 -13.36 15.84
C LEU A 445 12.13 -12.83 17.17
N GLU A 446 10.83 -12.96 17.36
CA GLU A 446 10.05 -12.46 18.50
C GLU A 446 9.80 -13.54 19.57
N ASP A 447 9.26 -13.15 20.72
CA ASP A 447 8.92 -14.10 21.79
C ASP A 447 7.72 -14.97 21.37
N ARG A 448 7.90 -16.29 21.48
CA ARG A 448 6.88 -17.28 21.08
C ARG A 448 5.63 -17.26 21.96
N LYS A 449 5.66 -16.57 23.11
CA LYS A 449 4.52 -16.51 24.04
C LYS A 449 3.50 -15.43 23.71
N GLU A 450 3.85 -14.46 22.88
CA GLU A 450 2.98 -13.33 22.56
C GLU A 450 1.97 -13.70 21.46
N LYS A 451 0.73 -13.24 21.61
CA LYS A 451 -0.28 -13.31 20.55
C LYS A 451 -0.25 -12.02 19.74
N GLY A 452 -0.61 -12.11 18.47
CA GLY A 452 -0.63 -10.94 17.58
C GLY A 452 -1.53 -9.80 18.04
N SER A 453 -2.59 -10.09 18.81
CA SER A 453 -3.51 -9.09 19.38
C SER A 453 -2.99 -8.42 20.66
N ASP A 454 -1.93 -8.95 21.27
CA ASP A 454 -1.41 -8.43 22.53
C ASP A 454 -0.72 -7.08 22.28
N ALA A 455 -0.76 -6.21 23.28
CA ALA A 455 0.02 -4.96 23.24
C ALA A 455 1.51 -5.31 23.12
N CYS A 456 2.20 -4.69 22.16
CA CYS A 456 3.60 -4.94 21.90
C CYS A 456 4.46 -4.13 22.87
N PRO A 457 5.23 -4.76 23.77
CA PRO A 457 6.10 -4.03 24.70
C PRO A 457 7.31 -3.36 24.02
N ARG A 458 7.45 -3.55 22.70
CA ARG A 458 8.57 -3.05 21.89
C ARG A 458 8.23 -1.78 21.12
N LEU A 459 6.95 -1.40 21.08
CA LEU A 459 6.44 -0.19 20.42
C LEU A 459 6.36 1.00 21.38
#